data_AF-A0A011UVN8-F1
#
_entry.id   AF-A0A011UVN8-F1
#
_cell.length_a   1.000
_cell.length_b   1.000
_cell.length_c   1.000
_cell.angle_alpha   90.00
_cell.angle_beta   90.00
_cell.angle_gamma   90.00
#
_symmetry.space_group_name_H-M   'P 1'
#
loop_
_entity.id
_entity.type
_entity.pdbx_description
1 polymer ?
#
loop_
_entity_poly.entity_id
_entity_poly.type
_entity_poly.pdbx_seq_one_letter_code
_entity_poly.pdbx_strand_id
1 'polypeptide(L)' 'MLETGTAQPDAIRFYQREGYAPIPLFGSYAGSDVLVRFGRDLLVPR' A
#
# COMPACT_ATOMS: atom_id res chain seq x y z
N MET A 1 -4.34 5.19 -4.73
CA MET A 1 -3.03 4.65 -4.32
C MET A 1 -2.65 5.26 -2.99
N LEU A 2 -2.11 4.47 -2.06
CA LEU A 2 -1.73 4.90 -0.69
C LEU A 2 -0.31 4.42 -0.37
N GLU A 3 0.40 5.14 0.48
CA GLU A 3 1.79 4.83 0.87
C GLU A 3 1.98 5.05 2.37
N THR A 4 2.75 4.17 3.02
CA THR A 4 3.07 4.25 4.44
C THR A 4 4.39 3.55 4.74
N GLY A 5 5.02 3.88 5.87
CA GLY A 5 6.23 3.19 6.30
C GLY A 5 5.95 1.81 6.87
N THR A 6 6.90 0.87 6.76
CA THR A 6 6.81 -0.45 7.42
C THR A 6 6.67 -0.35 8.94
N ALA A 7 7.11 0.76 9.54
CA ALA A 7 6.97 1.07 10.95
C ALA A 7 5.56 1.55 11.37
N GLN A 8 4.58 1.60 10.45
CA GLN A 8 3.21 2.06 10.72
C GLN A 8 2.18 0.93 10.54
N PRO A 9 2.18 -0.10 11.41
CA PRO A 9 1.36 -1.30 11.24
C PRO A 9 -0.15 -1.04 11.26
N ASP A 10 -0.61 -0.02 11.99
CA ASP A 10 -2.03 0.36 12.03
C ASP A 10 -2.53 0.88 10.67
N ALA A 11 -1.73 1.69 9.97
CA ALA A 11 -2.06 2.17 8.63
C ALA A 11 -2.14 1.00 7.63
N ILE A 12 -1.17 0.07 7.69
CA ILE A 12 -1.15 -1.14 6.86
C ILE A 12 -2.42 -1.97 7.06
N ARG A 13 -2.78 -2.27 8.32
CA ARG A 13 -3.99 -3.04 8.65
C ARG A 13 -5.26 -2.34 8.18
N PHE A 14 -5.32 -1.02 8.35
CA PHE A 14 -6.45 -0.22 7.90
C PHE A 14 -6.61 -0.32 6.37
N TYR A 15 -5.55 -0.13 5.60
CA TYR A 15 -5.62 -0.21 4.13
C TYR A 15 -6.04 -1.59 3.64
N GLN A 16 -5.49 -2.66 4.23
CA GLN A 16 -5.89 -4.03 3.91
C GLN A 16 -7.37 -4.29 4.19
N ARG A 17 -7.89 -3.82 5.34
CA ARG A 17 -9.31 -3.92 5.70
C ARG A 17 -10.22 -3.13 4.74
N GLU A 18 -9.74 -2.03 4.19
CA GLU A 18 -10.47 -1.24 3.18
C GLU A 18 -10.34 -1.78 1.74
N GLY A 19 -9.72 -2.96 1.59
CA GLY A 19 -9.63 -3.68 0.32
C GLY A 19 -8.45 -3.26 -0.55
N TYR A 20 -7.44 -2.60 0.02
CA TYR A 20 -6.21 -2.31 -0.69
C TYR A 20 -5.19 -3.44 -0.52
N ALA A 21 -4.48 -3.76 -1.60
CA ALA A 21 -3.43 -4.77 -1.62
C ALA A 21 -2.05 -4.10 -1.83
N PRO A 22 -0.97 -4.68 -1.29
CA PRO A 22 0.37 -4.18 -1.56
C PRO A 22 0.69 -4.29 -3.05
N ILE A 23 1.31 -3.24 -3.60
CA ILE A 23 1.77 -3.19 -4.98
C ILE A 23 3.26 -2.82 -5.03
N PRO A 24 4.00 -3.19 -6.08
CA PRO A 24 5.42 -2.87 -6.21
C PRO A 24 5.70 -1.37 -6.07
N LEU A 25 6.82 -1.05 -5.43
CA LEU A 25 7.38 0.30 -5.47
C LEU A 25 7.96 0.56 -6.86
N PHE A 26 7.94 1.82 -7.28
CA PHE A 26 8.41 2.24 -8.60
C PHE A 26 9.35 3.45 -8.47
N GLY A 27 10.16 3.68 -9.50
CA GLY A 27 11.10 4.80 -9.56
C GLY A 27 12.20 4.69 -8.50
N SER A 28 12.58 5.83 -7.90
CA SER A 28 13.66 5.92 -6.90
C SER A 28 13.42 5.06 -5.64
N TYR A 29 12.20 4.57 -5.43
CA TYR A 29 11.82 3.76 -4.28
C TYR A 29 11.69 2.27 -4.59
N ALA A 30 11.96 1.80 -5.81
CA ALA A 30 11.74 0.41 -6.23
C ALA A 30 12.44 -0.67 -5.36
N GLY A 31 13.48 -0.29 -4.61
CA GLY A 31 14.19 -1.17 -3.67
C GLY A 31 14.14 -0.73 -2.21
N SER A 32 13.24 0.18 -1.84
CA SER A 32 13.13 0.68 -0.47
C SER A 32 12.48 -0.38 0.45
N ASP A 33 13.17 -0.77 1.52
CA ASP A 33 12.65 -1.72 2.52
C ASP A 33 11.74 -1.06 3.57
N VAL A 34 11.80 0.27 3.70
CA VAL A 34 11.07 1.01 4.74
C VAL A 34 9.71 1.55 4.29
N LEU A 35 9.34 1.33 3.03
CA LEU A 35 8.14 1.89 2.41
C LEU A 35 7.25 0.76 1.88
N VAL A 36 5.94 0.90 2.04
CA VAL A 36 4.95 0.02 1.42
C VAL A 36 3.91 0.86 0.69
N ARG A 37 3.53 0.40 -0.50
CA ARG A 37 2.54 1.04 -1.35
C ARG A 37 1.35 0.12 -1.56
N PHE A 38 0.16 0.71 -1.61
CA PHE A 38 -1.11 0.02 -1.67
C PHE A 38 -1.96 0.50 -2.86
N GLY A 39 -2.50 -0.47 -3.59
CA GLY A 39 -3.39 -0.27 -4.73
C GLY A 39 -4.74 -0.95 -4.50
N ARG A 40 -5.78 -0.40 -5.12
CA ARG A 40 -7.10 -1.02 -5.19
C ARG A 40 -7.72 -0.62 -6.52
N ASP A 41 -8.43 -1.56 -7.14
CA ASP A 41 -9.27 -1.26 -8.28
C ASP A 41 -10.56 -0.56 -7.81
N LEU A 42 -10.85 0.59 -8.42
CA LEU A 42 -12.03 1.41 -8.09
C LEU A 42 -13.23 1.12 -8.99
N LEU A 43 -13.02 0.36 -10.06
CA LEU A 43 -14.06 -0.03 -11.02
C LEU A 43 -14.76 -1.33 -10.60
N VAL A 44 -14.15 -2.11 -9.71
CA VAL A 44 -14.76 -3.24 -9.02
C VAL A 44 -15.56 -2.72 -7.81
N PRO A 45 -16.91 -2.76 -7.85
CA PRO A 45 -17.74 -2.36 -6.71
C PRO A 45 -17.48 -3.27 -5.50
N ARG A 46 -17.59 -2.69 -4.29
CA ARG A 46 -17.32 -3.37 -3.01
C ARG A 46 -18.44 -4.33 -2.63
#